data_AF-A0A1F3E1P2-F1
#
_entry.id   AF-A0A1F3E1P2-F1
#
_cell.length_a   1.000
_cell.length_b   1.000
_cell.length_c   1.000
_cell.angle_alpha   90.00
_cell.angle_beta   90.00
_cell.angle_gamma   90.00
#
_symmetry.space_group_name_H-M   'P 1'
#
loop_
_entity.id
_entity.type
_entity.pdbx_description
1 polymer ?
#
loop_
_entity_poly.entity_id
_entity_poly.type
_entity_poly.pdbx_seq_one_letter_code
_entity_poly.pdbx_strand_id
1 'polypeptide(L)'
;MRIRIPIFILVVLFSSCSDNDDDNESYDKDFKQEMRDFVIGISEYAKTIDPDFIVIPQNGQELVTIDGEETGIPCTNYLSAIDGVGREDLYYGYDNDDVATSLADREYMISFLDICENNGVEVLTTDYCWTHSKMDDSYTQNNAKSYISFAAPVRELNEIPDYPVFPYNANNDSIGTLADAKNFLYLINPENYTSKQKFINAVIATNYDVLIMDCFFEDVLFTLPEITQLKAKQNGGQRLVISYMSIGEAENYRYYWNNSWETGNPSWIENENPDWEGNYKVTYWDPEWQSILFGNNDSYLKKILDAGFDGVYLDIIDAFEYFE
;
A
#
# COMPACT_ATOMS: atom_id res chain seq x y z
N MET A 1 13.10 -29.03 88.24
CA MET A 1 13.02 -30.04 87.16
C MET A 1 11.56 -30.34 86.86
N ARG A 2 10.99 -29.72 85.79
CA ARG A 2 9.78 -30.13 85.05
C ARG A 2 9.37 -29.02 84.06
N ILE A 3 9.75 -29.26 82.79
CA ILE A 3 9.03 -29.07 81.52
C ILE A 3 7.97 -27.96 81.46
N ARG A 4 8.20 -26.99 80.56
CA ARG A 4 7.17 -26.20 79.86
C ARG A 4 7.51 -26.18 78.36
N ILE A 5 6.56 -26.59 77.53
CA ILE A 5 6.59 -26.52 76.07
C ILE A 5 6.11 -25.12 75.65
N PRO A 6 6.77 -24.45 74.68
CA PRO A 6 6.10 -23.45 73.87
C PRO A 6 5.92 -23.93 72.42
N ILE A 7 4.70 -23.71 71.93
CA ILE A 7 4.24 -23.87 70.56
C ILE A 7 4.98 -22.87 69.65
N PHE A 8 5.61 -23.36 68.58
CA PHE A 8 6.15 -22.52 67.51
C PHE A 8 5.07 -22.34 66.43
N ILE A 9 4.69 -21.09 66.18
CA ILE A 9 3.85 -20.68 65.06
C ILE A 9 4.73 -20.53 63.83
N LEU A 10 4.43 -21.30 62.78
CA LEU A 10 5.07 -21.25 61.47
C LEU A 10 4.44 -20.11 60.66
N VAL A 11 5.21 -19.06 60.36
CA VAL A 11 4.82 -18.01 59.41
C VAL A 11 5.44 -18.36 58.06
N VAL A 12 4.61 -18.70 57.09
CA VAL A 12 5.01 -18.92 55.70
C VAL A 12 4.98 -17.55 55.00
N LEU A 13 6.15 -17.04 54.64
CA LEU A 13 6.31 -15.88 53.78
C LEU A 13 6.23 -16.36 52.32
N PHE A 14 5.18 -15.97 51.62
CA PHE A 14 5.13 -16.10 50.16
C PHE A 14 6.01 -15.01 49.55
N SER A 15 7.11 -15.43 48.91
CA SER A 15 7.82 -14.59 47.95
C SER A 15 7.03 -14.60 46.65
N SER A 16 6.49 -13.43 46.28
CA SER A 16 5.98 -13.20 44.93
C SER A 16 7.17 -12.80 44.08
N CYS A 17 7.47 -13.61 43.07
CA CYS A 17 8.38 -13.24 41.99
C CYS A 17 7.76 -12.07 41.21
N SER A 18 8.61 -11.13 40.80
CA SER A 18 8.30 -10.13 39.80
C SER A 18 8.31 -10.80 38.43
N ASP A 19 7.15 -10.90 37.79
CA ASP A 19 7.10 -11.08 36.35
C ASP A 19 7.28 -9.70 35.72
N ASN A 20 8.10 -9.64 34.66
CA ASN A 20 8.31 -8.44 33.87
C ASN A 20 6.98 -8.02 33.26
N ASP A 21 6.55 -6.80 33.55
CA ASP A 21 5.48 -6.15 32.81
C ASP A 21 6.06 -5.84 31.41
N ASP A 22 5.71 -6.66 30.42
CA ASP A 22 5.72 -6.21 29.03
C ASP A 22 4.65 -5.10 28.96
N ASP A 23 5.12 -3.86 28.79
CA ASP A 23 4.28 -2.67 28.61
C ASP A 23 3.49 -2.82 27.29
N ASN A 24 2.38 -3.58 27.33
CA ASN A 24 1.34 -3.50 26.33
C ASN A 24 0.68 -2.12 26.49
N GLU A 25 1.21 -1.12 25.78
CA GLU A 25 0.50 0.14 25.56
C GLU A 25 -0.82 -0.18 24.84
N SER A 26 -1.89 -0.36 25.62
CA SER A 26 -3.23 -0.43 25.08
C SER A 26 -3.61 0.98 24.63
N TYR A 27 -3.49 1.22 23.33
CA TYR A 27 -4.10 2.40 22.74
C TYR A 27 -5.62 2.25 22.81
N ASP A 28 -6.30 3.17 23.50
CA ASP A 28 -7.76 3.33 23.42
C ASP A 28 -8.08 4.06 22.10
N LYS A 29 -7.85 3.40 20.97
CA LYS A 29 -7.84 3.99 19.63
C LYS A 29 -8.50 3.06 18.61
N ASP A 30 -9.27 3.65 17.70
CA ASP A 30 -9.82 2.97 16.53
C ASP A 30 -8.80 3.11 15.39
N PHE A 31 -7.90 2.13 15.28
CA PHE A 31 -6.80 2.14 14.33
C PHE A 31 -7.27 2.21 12.87
N LYS A 32 -8.38 1.54 12.56
CA LYS A 32 -9.03 1.62 11.24
C LYS A 32 -9.53 3.04 10.96
N GLN A 33 -10.19 3.70 11.92
CA GLN A 33 -10.63 5.10 11.75
C GLN A 33 -9.45 6.06 11.57
N GLU A 34 -8.35 5.85 12.30
CA GLU A 34 -7.16 6.69 12.19
C GLU A 34 -6.48 6.55 10.82
N MET A 35 -6.45 5.34 10.26
CA MET A 35 -5.93 5.13 8.90
C MET A 35 -6.86 5.76 7.85
N ARG A 36 -8.19 5.64 8.03
CA ARG A 36 -9.17 6.34 7.18
C ARG A 36 -8.94 7.85 7.21
N ASP A 37 -8.80 8.44 8.40
CA ASP A 37 -8.58 9.88 8.57
C ASP A 37 -7.26 10.33 7.95
N PHE A 38 -6.22 9.50 8.04
CA PHE A 38 -4.93 9.78 7.42
C PHE A 38 -5.02 9.81 5.88
N VAL A 39 -5.62 8.80 5.26
CA VAL A 39 -5.85 8.75 3.80
C VAL A 39 -6.75 9.91 3.35
N ILE A 40 -7.80 10.23 4.11
CA ILE A 40 -8.66 11.40 3.83
C ILE A 40 -7.84 12.69 3.87
N GLY A 41 -6.97 12.88 4.87
CA GLY A 41 -6.09 14.05 4.97
C GLY A 41 -5.11 14.19 3.80
N ILE A 42 -4.52 13.07 3.35
CA ILE A 42 -3.68 13.01 2.15
C ILE A 42 -4.49 13.46 0.92
N SER A 43 -5.67 12.89 0.73
CA SER A 43 -6.55 13.21 -0.40
C SER A 43 -6.98 14.67 -0.41
N GLU A 44 -7.45 15.19 0.72
CA GLU A 44 -7.86 16.59 0.87
C GLU A 44 -6.71 17.54 0.54
N TYR A 45 -5.51 17.29 1.08
CA TYR A 45 -4.34 18.12 0.80
C TYR A 45 -3.96 18.10 -0.68
N ALA A 46 -3.84 16.91 -1.30
CA ALA A 46 -3.48 16.78 -2.70
C ALA A 46 -4.51 17.48 -3.61
N LYS A 47 -5.81 17.26 -3.35
CA LYS A 47 -6.90 17.82 -4.14
C LYS A 47 -7.08 19.33 -3.96
N THR A 48 -6.47 19.95 -2.95
CA THR A 48 -6.35 21.43 -2.88
C THR A 48 -5.36 22.01 -3.89
N ILE A 49 -4.38 21.21 -4.32
CA ILE A 49 -3.31 21.60 -5.24
C ILE A 49 -3.66 21.18 -6.67
N ASP A 50 -4.11 19.94 -6.83
CA ASP A 50 -4.57 19.34 -8.08
C ASP A 50 -5.91 18.61 -7.85
N PRO A 51 -7.05 19.24 -8.22
CA PRO A 51 -8.38 18.67 -7.98
C PRO A 51 -8.63 17.30 -8.62
N ASP A 52 -7.83 16.93 -9.64
CA ASP A 52 -7.97 15.67 -10.37
C ASP A 52 -6.96 14.61 -9.85
N PHE A 53 -6.21 14.90 -8.77
CA PHE A 53 -5.19 13.98 -8.23
C PHE A 53 -5.80 12.69 -7.68
N ILE A 54 -5.30 11.57 -8.18
CA ILE A 54 -5.81 10.22 -7.89
C ILE A 54 -5.21 9.68 -6.59
N VAL A 55 -6.04 9.07 -5.73
CA VAL A 55 -5.60 8.40 -4.50
C VAL A 55 -6.05 6.93 -4.50
N ILE A 56 -5.08 6.01 -4.41
CA ILE A 56 -5.31 4.56 -4.46
C ILE A 56 -4.63 3.88 -3.26
N PRO A 57 -5.32 3.62 -2.14
CA PRO A 57 -4.82 2.74 -1.07
C PRO A 57 -4.69 1.29 -1.52
N GLN A 58 -3.60 0.63 -1.12
CA GLN A 58 -3.34 -0.80 -1.35
C GLN A 58 -3.64 -1.62 -0.10
N ASN A 59 -4.36 -2.73 -0.27
CA ASN A 59 -4.77 -3.65 0.80
C ASN A 59 -5.66 -2.94 1.84
N GLY A 60 -5.73 -3.44 3.08
CA GLY A 60 -6.55 -2.85 4.15
C GLY A 60 -8.02 -2.62 3.74
N GLN A 61 -8.57 -3.54 2.95
CA GLN A 61 -9.90 -3.43 2.35
C GLN A 61 -11.03 -3.25 3.38
N GLU A 62 -10.80 -3.60 4.65
CA GLU A 62 -11.70 -3.45 5.78
C GLU A 62 -12.07 -1.98 6.03
N LEU A 63 -11.20 -1.04 5.63
CA LEU A 63 -11.44 0.40 5.80
C LEU A 63 -12.64 0.92 4.99
N VAL A 64 -13.16 0.15 4.04
CA VAL A 64 -14.29 0.56 3.20
C VAL A 64 -15.63 0.45 3.91
N THR A 65 -15.70 -0.20 5.07
CA THR A 65 -16.89 -0.25 5.94
C THR A 65 -16.62 0.40 7.29
N ILE A 66 -17.67 0.84 7.98
CA ILE A 66 -17.54 1.56 9.26
C ILE A 66 -17.02 0.65 10.38
N ASP A 67 -17.44 -0.62 10.38
CA ASP A 67 -17.13 -1.63 11.40
C ASP A 67 -16.01 -2.58 10.99
N GLY A 68 -15.51 -2.50 9.75
CA GLY A 68 -14.48 -3.40 9.22
C GLY A 68 -15.00 -4.77 8.80
N GLU A 69 -16.33 -4.96 8.74
CA GLU A 69 -16.95 -6.25 8.40
C GLU A 69 -17.45 -6.25 6.95
N GLU A 70 -17.49 -7.41 6.29
CA GLU A 70 -17.82 -7.55 4.85
C GLU A 70 -19.28 -7.18 4.53
N THR A 71 -20.14 -7.23 5.54
CA THR A 71 -21.56 -6.83 5.47
C THR A 71 -21.84 -5.48 6.14
N GLY A 72 -20.78 -4.80 6.54
CA GLY A 72 -20.80 -3.51 7.20
C GLY A 72 -21.41 -2.39 6.36
N ILE A 73 -21.74 -1.29 7.01
CA ILE A 73 -22.20 -0.09 6.32
C ILE A 73 -21.00 0.54 5.60
N PRO A 74 -21.07 0.85 4.29
CA PRO A 74 -19.98 1.52 3.59
C PRO A 74 -19.57 2.84 4.25
N CYS A 75 -18.27 3.04 4.43
CA CYS A 75 -17.67 4.24 5.00
C CYS A 75 -17.62 5.35 3.92
N THR A 76 -18.72 6.08 3.73
CA THR A 76 -18.88 6.99 2.59
C THR A 76 -17.87 8.13 2.51
N ASN A 77 -17.41 8.66 3.65
CA ASN A 77 -16.35 9.68 3.69
C ASN A 77 -15.01 9.15 3.19
N TYR A 78 -14.64 7.91 3.55
CA TYR A 78 -13.42 7.26 3.08
C TYR A 78 -13.52 6.94 1.58
N LEU A 79 -14.62 6.30 1.17
CA LEU A 79 -14.87 5.97 -0.24
C LEU A 79 -14.92 7.21 -1.15
N SER A 80 -15.39 8.35 -0.65
CA SER A 80 -15.40 9.61 -1.43
C SER A 80 -14.02 10.27 -1.52
N ALA A 81 -13.06 9.89 -0.67
CA ALA A 81 -11.72 10.45 -0.65
C ALA A 81 -10.77 9.71 -1.61
N ILE A 82 -11.09 8.47 -1.97
CA ILE A 82 -10.25 7.61 -2.81
C ILE A 82 -10.87 7.43 -4.19
N ASP A 83 -10.02 7.17 -5.19
CA ASP A 83 -10.42 7.06 -6.59
C ASP A 83 -10.32 5.59 -7.07
N GLY A 84 -9.45 4.80 -6.42
CA GLY A 84 -9.37 3.37 -6.60
C GLY A 84 -8.88 2.66 -5.34
N VAL A 85 -8.84 1.33 -5.37
CA VAL A 85 -8.16 0.50 -4.37
C VAL A 85 -7.25 -0.50 -5.07
N GLY A 86 -6.05 -0.66 -4.55
CA GLY A 86 -5.13 -1.73 -4.91
C GLY A 86 -5.39 -2.96 -4.06
N ARG A 87 -5.42 -4.15 -4.66
CA ARG A 87 -5.38 -5.39 -3.90
C ARG A 87 -4.41 -6.38 -4.51
N GLU A 88 -3.39 -6.72 -3.74
CA GLU A 88 -2.49 -7.78 -4.12
C GLU A 88 -3.14 -9.15 -3.91
N ASP A 89 -2.61 -10.11 -4.65
CA ASP A 89 -2.76 -11.55 -4.51
C ASP A 89 -4.19 -12.11 -4.36
N LEU A 90 -5.14 -11.52 -5.10
CA LEU A 90 -6.56 -11.89 -5.05
C LEU A 90 -6.85 -13.33 -5.52
N TYR A 91 -6.30 -13.72 -6.67
CA TYR A 91 -6.48 -15.05 -7.26
C TYR A 91 -5.22 -15.91 -7.19
N TYR A 92 -4.03 -15.30 -7.26
CA TYR A 92 -2.76 -16.01 -7.18
C TYR A 92 -1.72 -15.19 -6.42
N GLY A 93 -0.94 -15.88 -5.56
CA GLY A 93 0.21 -15.29 -4.89
C GLY A 93 0.05 -15.02 -3.40
N TYR A 94 -1.08 -15.35 -2.76
CA TYR A 94 -1.31 -14.93 -1.37
C TYR A 94 -0.33 -15.59 -0.39
N ASP A 95 -0.38 -16.92 -0.30
CA ASP A 95 0.58 -17.65 0.56
C ASP A 95 1.94 -17.87 -0.14
N ASN A 96 1.92 -18.06 -1.46
CA ASN A 96 3.08 -18.37 -2.28
C ASN A 96 2.83 -17.94 -3.73
N ASP A 97 3.87 -17.42 -4.39
CA ASP A 97 3.80 -17.02 -5.79
C ASP A 97 3.40 -18.18 -6.70
N ASP A 98 2.67 -17.85 -7.77
CA ASP A 98 2.11 -18.77 -8.75
C ASP A 98 1.16 -19.81 -8.14
N VAL A 99 0.81 -19.74 -6.85
CA VAL A 99 -0.17 -20.62 -6.20
C VAL A 99 -1.51 -19.90 -6.09
N ALA A 100 -2.60 -20.61 -6.36
CA ALA A 100 -3.94 -20.04 -6.25
C ALA A 100 -4.25 -19.65 -4.81
N THR A 101 -4.73 -18.43 -4.62
CA THR A 101 -5.26 -17.93 -3.35
C THR A 101 -6.46 -18.77 -2.93
N SER A 102 -6.56 -19.06 -1.63
CA SER A 102 -7.61 -19.92 -1.10
C SER A 102 -8.99 -19.33 -1.41
N LEU A 103 -10.01 -20.20 -1.53
CA LEU A 103 -11.36 -19.71 -1.81
C LEU A 103 -11.87 -18.80 -0.69
N ALA A 104 -11.52 -19.08 0.57
CA ALA A 104 -11.97 -18.31 1.71
C ALA A 104 -11.38 -16.89 1.69
N ASP A 105 -10.06 -16.77 1.53
CA ASP A 105 -9.39 -15.47 1.49
C ASP A 105 -9.87 -14.65 0.28
N ARG A 106 -10.04 -15.32 -0.87
CA ARG A 106 -10.57 -14.66 -2.06
C ARG A 106 -12.01 -14.17 -1.87
N GLU A 107 -12.90 -14.98 -1.30
CA GLU A 107 -14.28 -14.56 -1.06
C GLU A 107 -14.35 -13.38 -0.07
N TYR A 108 -13.53 -13.41 0.97
CA TYR A 108 -13.35 -12.32 1.93
C TYR A 108 -12.92 -11.01 1.26
N MET A 109 -11.82 -11.05 0.49
CA MET A 109 -11.34 -9.85 -0.21
C MET A 109 -12.37 -9.34 -1.22
N ILE A 110 -12.95 -10.24 -2.03
CA ILE A 110 -13.94 -9.88 -3.05
C ILE A 110 -15.14 -9.14 -2.44
N SER A 111 -15.61 -9.51 -1.24
CA SER A 111 -16.76 -8.83 -0.65
C SER A 111 -16.52 -7.35 -0.38
N PHE A 112 -15.31 -6.95 0.02
CA PHE A 112 -14.96 -5.53 0.19
C PHE A 112 -14.68 -4.83 -1.14
N LEU A 113 -14.00 -5.51 -2.07
CA LEU A 113 -13.74 -4.96 -3.40
C LEU A 113 -15.03 -4.70 -4.19
N ASP A 114 -16.04 -5.58 -4.05
CA ASP A 114 -17.37 -5.36 -4.64
C ASP A 114 -18.05 -4.11 -4.02
N ILE A 115 -17.79 -3.75 -2.75
CA ILE A 115 -18.27 -2.49 -2.16
C ILE A 115 -17.64 -1.29 -2.86
N CYS A 116 -16.34 -1.35 -3.18
CA CYS A 116 -15.62 -0.28 -3.88
C CYS A 116 -16.24 0.01 -5.26
N GLU A 117 -16.35 -1.02 -6.11
CA GLU A 117 -16.95 -0.91 -7.45
C GLU A 117 -18.38 -0.35 -7.39
N ASN A 118 -19.19 -0.84 -6.45
CA ASN A 118 -20.57 -0.38 -6.26
C ASN A 118 -20.68 1.09 -5.81
N ASN A 119 -19.59 1.69 -5.33
CA ASN A 119 -19.50 3.09 -4.94
C ASN A 119 -18.63 3.93 -5.88
N GLY A 120 -18.28 3.41 -7.06
CA GLY A 120 -17.53 4.15 -8.09
C GLY A 120 -16.05 4.33 -7.77
N VAL A 121 -15.49 3.44 -6.96
CA VAL A 121 -14.05 3.35 -6.67
C VAL A 121 -13.50 2.16 -7.45
N GLU A 122 -12.58 2.40 -8.37
CA GLU A 122 -12.03 1.38 -9.28
C GLU A 122 -11.15 0.38 -8.53
N VAL A 123 -11.31 -0.91 -8.79
CA VAL A 123 -10.48 -1.96 -8.20
C VAL A 123 -9.33 -2.34 -9.13
N LEU A 124 -8.10 -2.24 -8.62
CA LEU A 124 -6.86 -2.65 -9.27
C LEU A 124 -6.28 -3.87 -8.57
N THR A 125 -6.17 -5.01 -9.25
CA THR A 125 -5.65 -6.25 -8.65
C THR A 125 -4.31 -6.68 -9.22
N THR A 126 -3.38 -7.04 -8.35
CA THR A 126 -2.06 -7.56 -8.73
C THR A 126 -1.94 -9.00 -8.28
N ASP A 127 -1.89 -9.95 -9.20
CA ASP A 127 -1.69 -11.37 -8.90
C ASP A 127 -0.24 -11.78 -9.20
N TYR A 128 0.42 -12.47 -8.27
CA TYR A 128 1.80 -12.93 -8.46
C TYR A 128 1.80 -14.33 -9.10
N CYS A 129 1.95 -14.39 -10.43
CA CYS A 129 2.01 -15.65 -11.19
C CYS A 129 2.72 -15.49 -12.53
N TRP A 130 3.45 -16.54 -12.95
CA TRP A 130 4.20 -16.58 -14.22
C TRP A 130 3.76 -17.73 -15.13
N THR A 131 3.03 -18.72 -14.61
CA THR A 131 2.46 -19.77 -15.46
C THR A 131 1.38 -19.14 -16.33
N HIS A 132 1.58 -19.09 -17.65
CA HIS A 132 0.68 -18.38 -18.58
C HIS A 132 -0.81 -18.74 -18.42
N SER A 133 -1.14 -20.02 -18.16
CA SER A 133 -2.53 -20.42 -17.94
C SER A 133 -3.14 -19.85 -16.65
N LYS A 134 -2.32 -19.55 -15.63
CA LYS A 134 -2.73 -18.88 -14.40
C LYS A 134 -2.84 -17.38 -14.60
N MET A 135 -1.94 -16.77 -15.37
CA MET A 135 -2.06 -15.37 -15.78
C MET A 135 -3.36 -15.15 -16.57
N ASP A 136 -3.64 -16.01 -17.56
CA ASP A 136 -4.89 -15.97 -18.34
C ASP A 136 -6.14 -16.13 -17.45
N ASP A 137 -6.08 -17.03 -16.47
CA ASP A 137 -7.16 -17.26 -15.51
C ASP A 137 -7.36 -16.05 -14.58
N SER A 138 -6.29 -15.52 -13.99
CA SER A 138 -6.30 -14.27 -13.20
C SER A 138 -6.96 -13.13 -13.98
N TYR A 139 -6.49 -12.85 -15.20
CA TYR A 139 -7.07 -11.80 -16.04
C TYR A 139 -8.55 -12.04 -16.32
N THR A 140 -8.93 -13.28 -16.67
CA THR A 140 -10.33 -13.62 -16.99
C THR A 140 -11.25 -13.45 -15.78
N GLN A 141 -10.80 -13.87 -14.60
CA GLN A 141 -11.59 -13.86 -13.37
C GLN A 141 -11.76 -12.44 -12.83
N ASN A 142 -10.69 -11.65 -12.80
CA ASN A 142 -10.73 -10.23 -12.46
C ASN A 142 -11.65 -9.45 -13.42
N ASN A 143 -11.49 -9.65 -14.73
CA ASN A 143 -12.32 -8.97 -15.73
C ASN A 143 -13.81 -9.36 -15.63
N ALA A 144 -14.13 -10.58 -15.17
CA ALA A 144 -15.52 -10.99 -14.91
C ALA A 144 -16.18 -10.21 -13.74
N LYS A 145 -15.36 -9.62 -12.86
CA LYS A 145 -15.77 -8.72 -11.79
C LYS A 145 -15.71 -7.23 -12.16
N SER A 146 -15.25 -6.92 -13.38
CA SER A 146 -14.90 -5.57 -13.84
C SER A 146 -13.64 -4.98 -13.20
N TYR A 147 -12.84 -5.79 -12.48
CA TYR A 147 -11.59 -5.32 -11.89
C TYR A 147 -10.51 -5.16 -12.98
N ILE A 148 -9.73 -4.10 -12.86
CA ILE A 148 -8.53 -3.88 -13.65
C ILE A 148 -7.43 -4.75 -13.04
N SER A 149 -6.72 -5.54 -13.84
CA SER A 149 -5.77 -6.53 -13.30
C SER A 149 -4.39 -6.50 -13.95
N PHE A 150 -3.40 -6.92 -13.17
CA PHE A 150 -2.01 -7.12 -13.57
C PHE A 150 -1.50 -8.45 -13.01
N ALA A 151 -1.14 -9.39 -13.88
CA ALA A 151 -0.43 -10.60 -13.47
C ALA A 151 1.08 -10.32 -13.46
N ALA A 152 1.64 -10.16 -12.26
CA ALA A 152 3.06 -9.92 -12.03
C ALA A 152 3.83 -11.25 -12.05
N PRO A 153 4.80 -11.45 -12.97
CA PRO A 153 5.59 -12.69 -13.03
C PRO A 153 6.63 -12.80 -11.90
N VAL A 154 6.99 -11.68 -11.27
CA VAL A 154 7.96 -11.60 -10.18
C VAL A 154 7.46 -10.63 -9.10
N ARG A 155 7.64 -11.00 -7.82
CA ARG A 155 7.16 -10.21 -6.68
C ARG A 155 7.95 -8.93 -6.46
N GLU A 156 9.18 -8.88 -6.95
CA GLU A 156 10.05 -7.72 -6.85
C GLU A 156 9.58 -6.55 -7.73
N LEU A 157 8.59 -6.74 -8.61
CA LEU A 157 8.01 -5.71 -9.48
C LEU A 157 9.09 -4.91 -10.23
N ASN A 158 10.09 -5.63 -10.75
CA ASN A 158 11.29 -5.08 -11.37
C ASN A 158 11.41 -5.34 -12.88
N GLU A 159 10.35 -5.88 -13.50
CA GLU A 159 10.31 -6.17 -14.93
C GLU A 159 8.94 -5.87 -15.57
N ILE A 160 8.97 -5.56 -16.86
CA ILE A 160 7.77 -5.46 -17.69
C ILE A 160 7.49 -6.87 -18.23
N PRO A 161 6.31 -7.47 -17.98
CA PRO A 161 6.03 -8.83 -18.42
C PRO A 161 6.12 -9.00 -19.94
N ASP A 162 6.65 -10.14 -20.39
CA ASP A 162 6.67 -10.52 -21.80
C ASP A 162 5.39 -11.27 -22.25
N TYR A 163 4.60 -11.73 -21.27
CA TYR A 163 3.30 -12.36 -21.45
C TYR A 163 2.19 -11.62 -20.67
N PRO A 164 1.00 -11.42 -21.27
CA PRO A 164 0.72 -11.56 -22.70
C PRO A 164 1.57 -10.59 -23.53
N VAL A 165 1.80 -10.93 -24.81
CA VAL A 165 2.64 -10.12 -25.73
C VAL A 165 2.21 -8.66 -25.82
N PHE A 166 0.91 -8.41 -25.63
CA PHE A 166 0.36 -7.07 -25.41
C PHE A 166 -0.35 -7.07 -24.05
N PRO A 167 -0.37 -5.93 -23.33
CA PRO A 167 -1.13 -5.82 -22.09
C PRO A 167 -2.54 -6.38 -22.25
N TYR A 168 -2.99 -7.18 -21.27
CA TYR A 168 -4.37 -7.63 -21.24
C TYR A 168 -5.30 -6.40 -21.32
N ASN A 169 -6.41 -6.48 -22.07
CA ASN A 169 -7.29 -5.33 -22.31
C ASN A 169 -6.60 -4.06 -22.89
N ALA A 170 -5.50 -4.22 -23.64
CA ALA A 170 -4.86 -3.11 -24.36
C ALA A 170 -5.89 -2.30 -25.16
N ASN A 171 -5.88 -0.99 -24.99
CA ASN A 171 -6.79 -0.07 -25.67
C ASN A 171 -6.06 1.13 -26.26
N ASN A 172 -6.71 1.73 -27.25
CA ASN A 172 -6.17 2.83 -28.05
C ASN A 172 -6.55 4.21 -27.51
N ASP A 173 -7.25 4.26 -26.38
CA ASP A 173 -7.74 5.50 -25.81
C ASP A 173 -6.60 6.19 -25.04
N SER A 174 -6.68 7.53 -24.98
CA SER A 174 -5.92 8.31 -24.01
C SER A 174 -6.69 8.32 -22.70
N ILE A 175 -5.99 8.11 -21.60
CA ILE A 175 -6.57 7.90 -20.28
C ILE A 175 -6.57 9.23 -19.55
N GLY A 176 -7.76 9.75 -19.25
CA GLY A 176 -7.95 11.03 -18.57
C GLY A 176 -8.31 10.88 -17.09
N THR A 177 -9.01 9.81 -16.74
CA THR A 177 -9.40 9.45 -15.37
C THR A 177 -9.12 7.98 -15.11
N LEU A 178 -9.08 7.55 -13.85
CA LEU A 178 -8.83 6.15 -13.50
C LEU A 178 -9.88 5.20 -14.12
N ALA A 179 -11.15 5.64 -14.20
CA ALA A 179 -12.25 4.88 -14.81
C ALA A 179 -12.10 4.68 -16.34
N ASP A 180 -11.21 5.42 -17.01
CA ASP A 180 -10.92 5.19 -18.42
C ASP A 180 -9.96 3.99 -18.62
N ALA A 181 -9.23 3.61 -17.57
CA ALA A 181 -8.20 2.59 -17.62
C ALA A 181 -8.80 1.18 -17.75
N LYS A 182 -8.06 0.31 -18.43
CA LYS A 182 -8.45 -1.10 -18.63
C LYS A 182 -7.32 -2.08 -18.30
N ASN A 183 -6.14 -1.56 -18.00
CA ASN A 183 -4.96 -2.32 -17.59
C ASN A 183 -3.95 -1.39 -16.90
N PHE A 184 -3.05 -1.95 -16.11
CA PHE A 184 -1.97 -1.19 -15.50
C PHE A 184 -0.66 -1.99 -15.50
N LEU A 185 0.44 -1.27 -15.36
CA LEU A 185 1.77 -1.81 -15.11
C LEU A 185 2.19 -1.41 -13.70
N TYR A 186 2.50 -2.40 -12.87
CA TYR A 186 3.08 -2.19 -11.56
C TYR A 186 4.59 -2.46 -11.61
N LEU A 187 5.39 -1.39 -11.56
CA LEU A 187 6.83 -1.42 -11.77
C LEU A 187 7.50 -0.40 -10.83
N ILE A 188 7.63 -0.77 -9.55
CA ILE A 188 8.17 0.10 -8.51
C ILE A 188 9.66 -0.08 -8.27
N ASN A 189 10.24 -1.20 -8.68
CA ASN A 189 11.66 -1.46 -8.48
C ASN A 189 12.43 -1.30 -9.81
N PRO A 190 13.14 -0.17 -10.03
CA PRO A 190 13.83 0.07 -11.28
C PRO A 190 15.23 -0.57 -11.36
N GLU A 191 15.62 -1.48 -10.46
CA GLU A 191 17.01 -1.98 -10.34
C GLU A 191 17.60 -2.58 -11.64
N ASN A 192 16.74 -3.13 -12.51
CA ASN A 192 17.15 -3.71 -13.78
C ASN A 192 17.49 -2.65 -14.85
N TYR A 193 17.26 -1.37 -14.57
CA TYR A 193 17.57 -0.25 -15.45
C TYR A 193 18.82 0.47 -14.96
N THR A 194 19.68 0.86 -15.91
CA THR A 194 20.95 1.56 -15.58
C THR A 194 20.84 3.09 -15.63
N SER A 195 19.65 3.62 -15.89
CA SER A 195 19.36 5.06 -15.89
C SER A 195 17.86 5.30 -16.03
N LYS A 196 17.37 6.43 -15.53
CA LYS A 196 16.01 6.93 -15.79
C LYS A 196 15.62 6.90 -17.26
N GLN A 197 16.49 7.33 -18.18
CA GLN A 197 16.13 7.35 -19.61
C GLN A 197 15.89 5.94 -20.17
N LYS A 198 16.61 4.91 -19.70
CA LYS A 198 16.35 3.53 -20.12
C LYS A 198 15.04 3.00 -19.55
N PHE A 199 14.73 3.32 -18.30
CA PHE A 199 13.44 3.02 -17.68
C PHE A 199 12.29 3.67 -18.48
N ILE A 200 12.37 4.99 -18.71
CA ILE A 200 11.41 5.75 -19.51
C ILE A 200 11.24 5.12 -20.89
N ASN A 201 12.33 4.83 -21.60
CA ASN A 201 12.27 4.26 -22.94
C ASN A 201 11.57 2.89 -22.97
N ALA A 202 11.78 2.05 -21.96
CA ALA A 202 11.12 0.75 -21.85
C ALA A 202 9.62 0.91 -21.59
N VAL A 203 9.26 1.80 -20.67
CA VAL A 203 7.86 2.06 -20.30
C VAL A 203 7.07 2.69 -21.44
N ILE A 204 7.60 3.70 -22.15
CA ILE A 204 6.90 4.31 -23.30
C ILE A 204 6.80 3.39 -24.52
N ALA A 205 7.54 2.28 -24.54
CA ALA A 205 7.43 1.24 -25.55
C ALA A 205 6.27 0.27 -25.30
N THR A 206 5.47 0.48 -24.24
CA THR A 206 4.28 -0.31 -23.91
C THR A 206 2.98 0.47 -24.11
N ASN A 207 1.82 -0.19 -24.00
CA ASN A 207 0.50 0.43 -24.09
C ASN A 207 -0.31 0.34 -22.80
N TYR A 208 0.36 0.29 -21.64
CA TYR A 208 -0.34 0.31 -20.35
C TYR A 208 -1.07 1.64 -20.11
N ASP A 209 -2.26 1.61 -19.52
CA ASP A 209 -3.10 2.80 -19.26
C ASP A 209 -2.76 3.55 -17.98
N VAL A 210 -2.25 2.80 -17.01
CA VAL A 210 -1.75 3.32 -15.74
C VAL A 210 -0.38 2.72 -15.51
N LEU A 211 0.57 3.57 -15.11
CA LEU A 211 1.86 3.17 -14.59
C LEU A 211 1.90 3.45 -13.09
N ILE A 212 2.07 2.42 -12.28
CA ILE A 212 2.37 2.55 -10.86
C ILE A 212 3.88 2.34 -10.71
N MET A 213 4.59 3.33 -10.17
CA MET A 213 6.04 3.32 -10.04
C MET A 213 6.51 4.12 -8.82
N ASP A 214 7.74 3.90 -8.38
CA ASP A 214 8.37 4.77 -7.38
C ASP A 214 8.69 6.15 -8.00
N CYS A 215 8.53 7.23 -7.23
CA CYS A 215 8.90 8.57 -7.72
C CYS A 215 10.41 8.85 -7.67
N PHE A 216 11.18 7.97 -7.04
CA PHE A 216 12.63 7.98 -7.06
C PHE A 216 13.15 6.88 -7.99
N PHE A 217 14.20 7.23 -8.74
CA PHE A 217 15.06 6.25 -9.36
C PHE A 217 16.33 6.22 -8.54
N GLU A 218 16.57 5.12 -7.83
CA GLU A 218 17.52 5.10 -6.71
C GLU A 218 17.13 6.20 -5.71
N ASP A 219 17.99 7.17 -5.42
CA ASP A 219 17.69 8.29 -4.50
C ASP A 219 17.30 9.58 -5.23
N VAL A 220 17.08 9.53 -6.55
CA VAL A 220 16.89 10.73 -7.37
C VAL A 220 15.45 10.83 -7.87
N LEU A 221 14.72 11.81 -7.34
CA LEU A 221 13.35 12.12 -7.71
C LEU A 221 13.22 12.35 -9.23
N PHE A 222 12.23 11.74 -9.87
CA PHE A 222 11.84 12.04 -11.25
C PHE A 222 11.38 13.50 -11.40
N THR A 223 11.76 14.12 -12.50
CA THR A 223 11.41 15.51 -12.80
C THR A 223 10.14 15.60 -13.63
N LEU A 224 9.46 16.76 -13.62
CA LEU A 224 8.26 17.00 -14.44
C LEU A 224 8.43 16.63 -15.93
N PRO A 225 9.53 16.97 -16.63
CA PRO A 225 9.74 16.53 -18.00
C PRO A 225 9.92 15.01 -18.16
N GLU A 226 10.43 14.31 -17.14
CA GLU A 226 10.56 12.85 -17.15
C GLU A 226 9.19 12.18 -16.93
N ILE A 227 8.40 12.67 -15.98
CA ILE A 227 7.02 12.18 -15.77
C ILE A 227 6.15 12.46 -16.99
N THR A 228 6.28 13.63 -17.61
CA THR A 228 5.58 13.95 -18.87
C THR A 228 5.95 12.98 -20.00
N GLN A 229 7.19 12.48 -20.06
CA GLN A 229 7.56 11.43 -21.03
C GLN A 229 6.89 10.09 -20.68
N LEU A 230 6.86 9.71 -19.40
CA LEU A 230 6.28 8.44 -18.95
C LEU A 230 4.77 8.34 -19.24
N LYS A 231 4.06 9.47 -19.31
CA LYS A 231 2.65 9.55 -19.74
C LYS A 231 2.42 9.14 -21.19
N ALA A 232 3.44 9.01 -22.03
CA ALA A 232 3.26 8.56 -23.41
C ALA A 232 3.09 7.03 -23.52
N LYS A 233 2.04 6.60 -24.24
CA LYS A 233 1.86 5.21 -24.69
C LYS A 233 2.52 5.00 -26.05
N GLN A 234 2.94 3.77 -26.34
CA GLN A 234 3.58 3.40 -27.62
C GLN A 234 2.67 3.70 -28.83
N ASN A 235 1.35 3.56 -28.66
CA ASN A 235 0.34 3.84 -29.69
C ASN A 235 0.04 5.34 -29.90
N GLY A 236 0.71 6.24 -29.16
CA GLY A 236 0.52 7.69 -29.22
C GLY A 236 -0.56 8.23 -28.28
N GLY A 237 -1.26 7.37 -27.53
CA GLY A 237 -2.16 7.77 -26.45
C GLY A 237 -1.41 8.29 -25.22
N GLN A 238 -2.15 8.78 -24.23
CA GLN A 238 -1.63 9.13 -22.91
C GLN A 238 -2.07 8.11 -21.85
N ARG A 239 -1.23 7.89 -20.84
CA ARG A 239 -1.50 7.10 -19.64
C ARG A 239 -1.43 7.97 -18.40
N LEU A 240 -2.00 7.47 -17.31
CA LEU A 240 -1.80 8.01 -15.97
C LEU A 240 -0.49 7.47 -15.37
N VAL A 241 0.21 8.30 -14.61
CA VAL A 241 1.43 7.91 -13.87
C VAL A 241 1.23 8.18 -12.39
N ILE A 242 1.21 7.12 -11.59
CA ILE A 242 0.87 7.10 -10.17
C ILE A 242 2.12 6.74 -9.37
N SER A 243 2.43 7.51 -8.32
CA SER A 243 3.59 7.28 -7.47
C SER A 243 3.26 6.33 -6.33
N TYR A 244 4.06 5.30 -6.13
CA TYR A 244 4.10 4.56 -4.86
C TYR A 244 4.49 5.49 -3.70
N MET A 245 3.86 5.30 -2.54
CA MET A 245 4.21 5.97 -1.28
C MET A 245 3.76 5.11 -0.09
N SER A 246 4.69 4.56 0.67
CA SER A 246 4.38 3.89 1.94
C SER A 246 3.93 4.92 2.99
N ILE A 247 2.81 4.64 3.68
CA ILE A 247 2.27 5.52 4.72
C ILE A 247 2.20 4.88 6.10
N GLY A 248 2.17 3.55 6.18
CA GLY A 248 2.19 2.80 7.43
C GLY A 248 3.58 2.32 7.88
N GLU A 249 4.62 2.56 7.06
CA GLU A 249 6.02 2.26 7.39
C GLU A 249 6.96 3.41 7.01
N ALA A 250 8.01 3.58 7.82
CA ALA A 250 9.16 4.43 7.51
C ALA A 250 10.28 3.59 6.89
N GLU A 251 10.83 4.06 5.78
CA GLU A 251 11.87 3.38 5.00
C GLU A 251 13.23 4.06 5.23
N ASN A 252 14.22 3.34 5.76
CA ASN A 252 15.49 3.94 6.16
C ASN A 252 16.39 4.41 5.01
N TYR A 253 16.04 4.02 3.79
CA TYR A 253 16.69 4.44 2.55
C TYR A 253 16.04 5.68 1.92
N ARG A 254 14.95 6.22 2.49
CA ARG A 254 14.30 7.44 1.97
C ARG A 254 14.98 8.71 2.46
N TYR A 255 14.80 9.78 1.69
CA TYR A 255 15.38 11.11 1.97
C TYR A 255 14.98 11.69 3.34
N TYR A 256 13.82 11.29 3.88
CA TYR A 256 13.32 11.81 5.16
C TYR A 256 13.96 11.11 6.35
N TRP A 257 14.59 9.95 6.15
CA TRP A 257 15.19 9.19 7.23
C TRP A 257 16.36 9.96 7.84
N ASN A 258 16.35 10.04 9.17
CA ASN A 258 17.48 10.59 9.91
C ASN A 258 18.29 9.44 10.49
N ASN A 259 19.59 9.38 10.21
CA ASN A 259 20.49 8.33 10.70
C ASN A 259 20.61 8.23 12.23
N SER A 260 20.06 9.18 13.00
CA SER A 260 19.94 9.08 14.45
C SER A 260 18.65 8.40 14.92
N TRP A 261 17.75 8.05 14.01
CA TRP A 261 16.51 7.36 14.32
C TRP A 261 16.75 5.87 14.55
N GLU A 262 16.03 5.33 15.51
CA GLU A 262 16.04 3.93 15.92
C GLU A 262 14.64 3.58 16.45
N THR A 263 14.32 2.29 16.59
CA THR A 263 13.03 1.86 17.18
C THR A 263 12.80 2.54 18.54
N GLY A 264 11.63 3.16 18.70
CA GLY A 264 11.24 3.96 19.85
C GLY A 264 11.79 5.39 19.89
N ASN A 265 12.59 5.81 18.89
CA ASN A 265 13.14 7.16 18.80
C ASN A 265 13.30 7.64 17.35
N PRO A 266 12.38 8.47 16.83
CA PRO A 266 11.24 9.09 17.51
C PRO A 266 10.23 8.05 18.00
N SER A 267 9.41 8.43 18.98
CA SER A 267 8.46 7.49 19.61
C SER A 267 7.45 6.88 18.65
N TRP A 268 7.29 7.46 17.45
CA TRP A 268 6.41 6.93 16.42
C TRP A 268 7.05 5.84 15.54
N ILE A 269 8.36 5.56 15.68
CA ILE A 269 9.02 4.44 14.99
C ILE A 269 8.90 3.19 15.83
N GLU A 270 8.27 2.17 15.26
CA GLU A 270 8.06 0.85 15.86
C GLU A 270 9.12 -0.15 15.37
N ASN A 271 8.82 -1.44 15.48
CA ASN A 271 9.71 -2.51 15.09
C ASN A 271 9.96 -2.53 13.57
N GLU A 272 11.16 -2.95 13.21
CA GLU A 272 11.51 -3.27 11.82
C GLU A 272 10.63 -4.43 11.33
N ASN A 273 10.14 -4.30 10.10
CA ASN A 273 9.40 -5.34 9.42
C ASN A 273 10.34 -6.53 9.15
N PRO A 274 10.08 -7.71 9.71
CA PRO A 274 10.97 -8.87 9.58
C PRO A 274 11.09 -9.40 8.15
N ASP A 275 10.11 -9.10 7.29
CA ASP A 275 10.07 -9.54 5.90
C ASP A 275 10.68 -8.49 4.95
N TRP A 276 10.83 -7.23 5.41
CA TRP A 276 11.28 -6.10 4.60
C TRP A 276 12.34 -5.28 5.33
N GLU A 277 13.60 -5.73 5.24
CA GLU A 277 14.75 -5.05 5.86
C GLU A 277 14.78 -3.55 5.53
N GLY A 278 14.97 -2.73 6.56
CA GLY A 278 14.99 -1.28 6.48
C GLY A 278 13.63 -0.59 6.49
N ASN A 279 12.53 -1.33 6.59
CA ASN A 279 11.18 -0.77 6.74
C ASN A 279 10.74 -0.93 8.19
N TYR A 280 10.21 0.13 8.80
CA TYR A 280 9.82 0.16 10.20
C TYR A 280 8.35 0.52 10.30
N LYS A 281 7.55 -0.27 11.04
CA LYS A 281 6.17 0.13 11.35
C LYS A 281 6.18 1.49 12.03
N VAL A 282 5.13 2.28 11.82
CA VAL A 282 4.99 3.58 12.49
C VAL A 282 3.62 3.72 13.10
N THR A 283 3.53 4.49 14.19
CA THR A 283 2.24 4.98 14.69
C THR A 283 1.74 6.03 13.70
N TYR A 284 1.07 5.58 12.64
CA TYR A 284 0.72 6.39 11.46
C TYR A 284 -0.25 7.55 11.76
N TRP A 285 -0.85 7.57 12.96
CA TRP A 285 -1.63 8.70 13.48
C TRP A 285 -0.78 9.80 14.13
N ASP A 286 0.54 9.60 14.28
CA ASP A 286 1.43 10.59 14.88
C ASP A 286 1.59 11.81 13.95
N PRO A 287 1.33 13.04 14.45
CA PRO A 287 1.42 14.23 13.62
C PRO A 287 2.81 14.52 13.05
N GLU A 288 3.90 14.11 13.71
CA GLU A 288 5.26 14.29 13.19
C GLU A 288 5.47 13.41 11.96
N TRP A 289 5.08 12.13 12.03
CA TRP A 289 5.08 11.23 10.87
C TRP A 289 4.21 11.76 9.73
N GLN A 290 2.96 12.13 10.03
CA GLN A 290 2.05 12.68 9.03
C GLN A 290 2.62 13.94 8.35
N SER A 291 3.32 14.79 9.09
CA SER A 291 3.96 16.01 8.53
C SER A 291 5.12 15.73 7.58
N ILE A 292 5.78 14.56 7.69
CA ILE A 292 6.78 14.11 6.72
C ILE A 292 6.08 13.78 5.39
N LEU A 293 4.88 13.21 5.45
CA LEU A 293 4.18 12.70 4.27
C LEU A 293 3.30 13.74 3.58
N PHE A 294 2.58 14.62 4.30
CA PHE A 294 1.70 15.62 3.68
C PHE A 294 1.54 16.93 4.48
N GLY A 295 0.78 17.88 3.93
CA GLY A 295 0.35 19.10 4.64
C GLY A 295 1.30 20.29 4.57
N ASN A 296 2.47 20.16 3.94
CA ASN A 296 3.44 21.26 3.80
C ASN A 296 4.31 21.14 2.53
N ASN A 297 5.09 22.19 2.23
CA ASN A 297 5.87 22.27 1.01
C ASN A 297 7.07 21.30 0.93
N ASP A 298 7.52 20.78 2.06
CA ASP A 298 8.69 19.90 2.15
C ASP A 298 8.29 18.41 2.18
N SER A 299 6.99 18.13 2.38
CA SER A 299 6.40 16.81 2.52
C SER A 299 6.54 15.91 1.29
N TYR A 300 6.50 14.59 1.50
CA TYR A 300 6.67 13.59 0.44
C TYR A 300 5.62 13.76 -0.67
N LEU A 301 4.34 13.82 -0.30
CA LEU A 301 3.24 14.03 -1.25
C LEU A 301 3.40 15.33 -2.07
N LYS A 302 3.96 16.39 -1.47
CA LYS A 302 4.26 17.62 -2.23
C LYS A 302 5.32 17.40 -3.30
N LYS A 303 6.34 16.59 -3.05
CA LYS A 303 7.36 16.25 -4.06
C LYS A 303 6.75 15.49 -5.23
N ILE A 304 5.82 14.56 -4.94
CA ILE A 304 5.07 13.80 -5.95
C ILE A 304 4.22 14.75 -6.82
N LEU A 305 3.46 15.64 -6.19
CA LEU A 305 2.66 16.67 -6.89
C LEU A 305 3.55 17.58 -7.77
N ASP A 306 4.66 18.07 -7.24
CA ASP A 306 5.57 18.96 -7.98
C ASP A 306 6.30 18.27 -9.14
N ALA A 307 6.51 16.96 -9.06
CA ALA A 307 7.03 16.14 -10.14
C ALA A 307 5.99 15.86 -11.24
N GLY A 308 4.70 16.17 -11.02
CA GLY A 308 3.64 16.08 -12.02
C GLY A 308 3.06 14.67 -12.22
N PHE A 309 3.17 13.82 -11.19
CA PHE A 309 2.40 12.57 -11.11
C PHE A 309 0.89 12.87 -11.09
N ASP A 310 0.10 11.97 -11.67
CA ASP A 310 -1.36 12.07 -11.72
C ASP A 310 -2.02 11.57 -10.42
N GLY A 311 -1.27 10.89 -9.55
CA GLY A 311 -1.79 10.37 -8.31
C GLY A 311 -0.75 9.68 -7.44
N VAL A 312 -1.23 9.13 -6.33
CA VAL A 312 -0.47 8.36 -5.37
C VAL A 312 -1.13 6.99 -5.11
N TYR A 313 -0.29 5.98 -5.02
CA TYR A 313 -0.63 4.62 -4.65
C TYR A 313 -0.07 4.37 -3.25
N LEU A 314 -0.95 4.31 -2.25
CA LEU A 314 -0.60 4.35 -0.83
C LEU A 314 -0.44 2.92 -0.31
N ASP A 315 0.74 2.62 0.22
CA ASP A 315 1.05 1.28 0.71
C ASP A 315 1.10 1.21 2.24
N ILE A 316 1.01 -0.01 2.76
CA ILE A 316 0.97 -0.35 4.18
C ILE A 316 -0.28 0.25 4.86
N ILE A 317 -1.41 0.22 4.16
CA ILE A 317 -2.72 0.62 4.69
C ILE A 317 -3.15 -0.33 5.81
N ASP A 318 -2.83 -1.60 5.67
CA ASP A 318 -3.03 -2.68 6.65
C ASP A 318 -2.17 -2.53 7.93
N ALA A 319 -1.38 -1.46 8.07
CA ALA A 319 -0.66 -1.16 9.32
C ALA A 319 -1.57 -1.08 10.55
N PHE A 320 -2.88 -0.84 10.39
CA PHE A 320 -3.82 -0.90 11.51
C PHE A 320 -3.84 -2.30 12.16
N GLU A 321 -3.64 -3.37 11.40
CA GLU A 321 -3.64 -4.75 11.91
C GLU A 321 -2.47 -5.01 12.87
N TYR A 322 -1.34 -4.31 12.69
CA TYR A 322 -0.19 -4.42 13.58
C TYR A 322 -0.51 -3.94 15.00
N PHE A 323 -1.47 -3.02 15.16
CA PHE A 323 -1.79 -2.40 16.44
C PHE A 323 -3.05 -2.99 17.11
N GLU A 324 -3.81 -3.85 16.42
CA GLU A 324 -5.03 -4.53 16.95
C GLU A 324 -4.71 -5.77 17.80
#